data_AF-A0A1Z1WM73-F1
#
_entry.id   AF-A0A1Z1WM73-F1
#
_cell.length_a   1.000
_cell.length_b   1.000
_cell.length_c   1.000
_cell.angle_alpha   90.00
_cell.angle_beta   90.00
_cell.angle_gamma   90.00
#
_symmetry.space_group_name_H-M   'P 1'
#
loop_
_entity.id
_entity.type
_entity.pdbx_description
1 polymer ?
#
loop_
_entity_poly.entity_id
_entity_poly.type
_entity_poly.pdbx_seq_one_letter_code
_entity_poly.pdbx_strand_id
1 'polypeptide(L)' 'MIKLTYFVTDVAHMPAVRAARDAFLDPARLPAASAVQVAALMGPEFLMEIEALAVVPEEGAASA' A
#
# COMPACT_ATOMS: atom_id res chain seq x y z
N MET A 1 -5.76 1.19 8.58
CA MET A 1 -5.05 0.25 7.68
C MET A 1 -3.89 -0.37 8.44
N ILE A 2 -3.74 -1.69 8.39
CA ILE A 2 -2.74 -2.44 9.16
C ILE A 2 -1.69 -3.15 8.29
N LYS A 3 -2.01 -3.45 7.02
CA LYS A 3 -1.06 -4.03 6.07
C LYS A 3 -1.28 -3.50 4.65
N LEU A 4 -0.16 -3.31 3.95
CA LEU A 4 -0.11 -3.08 2.51
C LEU A 4 0.70 -4.18 1.82
N THR A 5 0.23 -4.64 0.67
CA THR A 5 0.99 -5.49 -0.24
C THR A 5 1.10 -4.77 -1.58
N TYR A 6 2.33 -4.48 -2.01
CA TYR A 6 2.62 -3.81 -3.27
C TYR A 6 3.02 -4.85 -4.32
N PHE A 7 2.29 -4.89 -5.43
CA PHE A 7 2.65 -5.64 -6.62
C PHE A 7 3.14 -4.65 -7.67
N VAL A 8 4.42 -4.71 -8.02
CA VAL A 8 5.02 -3.81 -9.02
C VAL A 8 5.47 -4.60 -10.24
N THR A 9 5.42 -4.01 -11.43
CA THR A 9 5.95 -4.65 -12.65
C THR A 9 7.48 -4.52 -12.75
N ASP A 10 8.06 -3.48 -12.13
CA ASP A 10 9.50 -3.28 -11.99
C ASP A 10 9.83 -2.68 -10.60
N VAL A 11 10.72 -3.34 -9.85
CA VAL A 11 11.20 -2.85 -8.55
C VAL A 11 11.88 -1.48 -8.62
N ALA A 12 12.36 -1.05 -9.80
CA ALA A 12 12.91 0.28 -10.01
C ALA A 12 11.91 1.40 -9.71
N HIS A 13 10.60 1.12 -9.73
CA HIS A 13 9.56 2.09 -9.35
C HIS A 13 9.42 2.31 -7.84
N MET A 14 10.02 1.47 -6.99
CA MET A 14 9.84 1.53 -5.53
C MET A 14 10.17 2.89 -4.88
N PRO A 15 11.18 3.66 -5.32
CA PRO A 15 11.40 5.02 -4.81
C PRO A 15 10.20 5.95 -5.06
N ALA A 16 9.60 5.90 -6.25
CA ALA A 16 8.42 6.69 -6.58
C ALA A 16 7.18 6.23 -5.79
N VAL A 17 7.02 4.92 -5.62
CA VAL A 17 5.95 4.33 -4.78
C VAL A 17 6.07 4.81 -3.32
N ARG A 18 7.29 4.82 -2.76
CA ARG A 18 7.53 5.31 -1.39
C ARG A 18 7.27 6.81 -1.26
N ALA A 19 7.70 7.61 -2.22
CA ALA A 19 7.40 9.04 -2.24
C ALA A 19 5.89 9.31 -2.30
N ALA A 20 5.16 8.55 -3.13
CA ALA A 20 3.70 8.63 -3.17
C ALA A 20 3.08 8.21 -1.83
N ARG A 21 3.50 7.08 -1.25
CA ARG A 21 3.03 6.62 0.07
C ARG A 21 3.22 7.69 1.15
N ASP A 22 4.39 8.31 1.20
CA ASP A 22 4.75 9.29 2.22
C ASP A 22 3.94 10.60 2.11
N ALA A 23 3.31 10.85 0.96
CA ALA A 23 2.37 11.96 0.79
C ALA A 23 1.00 11.71 1.45
N PHE A 24 0.64 10.44 1.72
CA PHE A 24 -0.66 10.07 2.28
C PHE A 24 -0.58 9.42 3.66
N LEU A 25 0.56 8.82 4.01
CA LEU A 25 0.78 8.12 5.26
C LEU A 25 1.90 8.77 6.06
N ASP A 26 1.69 8.88 7.37
CA ASP A 26 2.71 9.32 8.32
C ASP A 26 3.89 8.33 8.33
N PRO A 27 5.11 8.76 7.95
CA PRO A 27 6.29 7.89 7.92
C PRO A 27 6.64 7.28 9.28
N ALA A 28 6.23 7.91 10.39
CA ALA A 28 6.47 7.40 11.75
C ALA A 28 5.48 6.29 12.16
N ARG A 29 4.40 6.08 11.40
CA ARG A 29 3.29 5.16 11.73
C ARG A 29 2.81 4.38 10.51
N LEU A 30 3.76 3.81 9.76
CA LEU A 30 3.45 3.02 8.59
C LEU A 30 2.88 1.64 8.96
N PRO A 31 1.92 1.11 8.18
CA PRO A 31 1.50 -0.28 8.33
C PRO A 31 2.62 -1.24 7.93
N ALA A 32 2.50 -2.51 8.33
CA ALA A 32 3.37 -3.55 7.80
C ALA A 32 3.26 -3.62 6.27
N ALA A 33 4.37 -3.85 5.58
CA ALA A 33 4.41 -3.85 4.13
C ALA A 33 5.17 -5.04 3.55
N SER A 34 4.66 -5.60 2.46
CA SER A 34 5.39 -6.52 1.58
C SER A 34 5.41 -5.91 0.17
N ALA A 35 6.54 -5.99 -0.53
CA ALA A 35 6.64 -5.51 -1.91
C ALA A 35 7.30 -6.60 -2.76
N VAL A 36 6.65 -6.97 -3.86
CA VAL A 36 7.12 -8.00 -4.77
C VAL A 36 6.98 -7.54 -6.22
N GLN A 37 7.92 -7.96 -7.06
CA GLN A 37 7.77 -7.80 -8.50
C GLN A 37 6.93 -8.95 -9.06
N VAL A 38 5.95 -8.61 -9.89
CA VAL A 38 5.07 -9.56 -10.59
C VAL A 38 5.30 -9.48 -12.10
N ALA A 39 4.94 -10.55 -12.81
CA ALA A 39 5.13 -10.62 -14.26
C ALA A 39 4.21 -9.65 -15.03
N ALA A 40 2.98 -9.44 -14.54
CA ALA A 40 2.00 -8.53 -15.13
C ALA A 40 0.91 -8.17 -14.09
N LEU A 41 0.17 -7.10 -14.38
CA LEU A 41 -1.06 -6.71 -13.68
C LEU A 41 -2.27 -6.90 -14.62
N MET A 42 -3.46 -6.43 -14.20
CA MET A 42 -4.70 -6.60 -14.98
C MET A 42 -4.63 -6.02 -16.41
N GLY A 43 -3.83 -4.97 -16.60
CA GLY A 43 -3.62 -4.30 -17.88
C GLY A 43 -2.16 -3.84 -18.05
N PRO A 44 -1.67 -3.73 -19.31
CA PRO A 44 -0.26 -3.42 -19.60
C PRO A 44 0.17 -1.99 -19.22
N GLU A 45 -0.77 -1.07 -19.03
CA GLU A 45 -0.52 0.31 -18.63
C GLU A 45 -0.26 0.46 -17.12
N PHE A 46 -0.63 -0.53 -16.31
CA PHE A 46 -0.47 -0.46 -14.86
C PHE A 46 0.95 -0.83 -14.45
N LEU A 47 1.55 0.01 -13.63
CA LEU A 47 2.90 -0.17 -13.09
C LEU A 47 2.90 -0.74 -11.66
N MET A 48 1.78 -0.60 -10.96
CA MET A 48 1.62 -1.01 -9.58
C MET A 48 0.15 -1.31 -9.27
N GLU A 49 -0.07 -2.31 -8.43
CA GLU A 49 -1.32 -2.56 -7.71
C GLU A 49 -1.03 -2.65 -6.20
N ILE A 50 -2.01 -2.23 -5.38
CA ILE A 50 -1.90 -2.28 -3.92
C ILE A 50 -3.11 -3.01 -3.35
N GLU A 51 -2.84 -4.09 -2.61
CA GLU A 51 -3.82 -4.69 -1.71
C GLU A 51 -3.70 -4.08 -0.31
N ALA A 52 -4.83 -3.65 0.26
CA ALA A 52 -4.88 -3.01 1.57
C ALA A 52 -5.76 -3.79 2.54
N LEU A 53 -5.21 -4.12 3.70
CA LEU A 53 -5.95 -4.69 4.83
C LEU A 53 -6.14 -3.61 5.91
N ALA A 54 -7.38 -3.39 6.32
CA ALA A 54 -7.73 -2.44 7.37
C ALA A 54 -8.68 -3.05 8.39
N VAL A 55 -8.51 -2.65 9.65
CA VAL A 55 -9.47 -2.89 10.72
C VAL A 55 -10.40 -1.68 10.77
N VAL A 56 -11.70 -1.93 10.75
CA VAL A 56 -12.71 -0.90 11.03
C VAL A 56 -12.99 -0.89 12.54
N PRO A 57 -13.26 0.27 13.15
CA PRO A 57 -13.70 0.31 14.54
C PRO A 57 -15.01 -0.48 14.70
N GLU A 58 -15.21 -1.09 15.88
CA GLU A 58 -16.54 -1.59 16.25
C GLU A 58 -17.51 -0.41 16.29
N GLU A 59 -18.75 -0.60 15.80
CA GLU A 59 -19.80 0.42 15.86
C GLU A 59 -20.00 0.86 17.31
N GLY A 60 -19.62 2.11 17.63
CA GLY A 60 -19.71 2.70 18.96
C GLY A 60 -18.38 3.14 19.59
N ALA A 61 -17.22 2.71 19.06
CA ALA A 61 -15.92 3.06 19.62
C ALA A 61 -15.45 4.51 19.35
N ALA A 62 -16.20 5.29 18.56
CA ALA A 62 -15.88 6.69 18.25
C ALA A 62 -16.27 7.69 19.38
N SER A 63 -16.58 7.22 20.59
CA SER A 63 -17.03 8.06 21.71
C SER A 63 -16.26 7.89 23.03
N ALA A 64 -15.00 7.47 22.97
CA ALA A 64 -14.11 7.43 24.14
C ALA A 64 -12.89 8.34 23.97
#